data_AF-A0A7V3UQJ4-F1
#
_entry.id   AF-A0A7V3UQJ4-F1
#
_cell.length_a   1.000
_cell.length_b   1.000
_cell.length_c   1.000
_cell.angle_alpha   90.00
_cell.angle_beta   90.00
_cell.angle_gamma   90.00
#
_symmetry.space_group_name_H-M   'P 1'
#
loop_
_entity.id
_entity.type
_entity.pdbx_description
1 polymer ?
#
loop_
_entity_poly.entity_id
_entity_poly.type
_entity_poly.pdbx_seq_one_letter_code
_entity_poly.pdbx_strand_id
1 'polypeptide(L)'
;MMNPIEIPVDSDALRANLPGTAQQVEIPERYLPLLALVEGYPGVQSSLRETLTEYFHAYRNIDLLIDGFQTILLRNWSYFERSEDRGQAFTLLSELVLDLLDTSLTPQQASLLLRQLLTWCTTAASGHYGHEYVRPLLEVADCLSRFIPNQPLAALERDSLLRGLLQAVSKQPSLDPALKEAFAELYRSLLLLGYNRLAERLPLPVWARSEEAELTDREAVAQNFAFLDPQEIKALAAQAESASPDELLSSQLPHFSALLDRAIDQVFRIENLEDRFSVCLYFLKDDTL
;
A
#
# COMPACT_ATOMS: atom_id res chain seq x y z
N MET A 1 -38.36 27.24 33.57
CA MET A 1 -37.65 27.83 32.43
C MET A 1 -36.19 27.89 32.81
N MET A 2 -35.34 27.10 32.16
CA MET A 2 -33.90 27.03 32.45
C MET A 2 -33.20 27.92 31.41
N ASN A 3 -32.50 28.95 31.86
CA ASN A 3 -31.75 29.83 30.96
C ASN A 3 -30.62 29.03 30.28
N PRO A 4 -30.39 29.22 28.97
CA PRO A 4 -29.26 28.60 28.29
C PRO A 4 -27.95 29.17 28.86
N ILE A 5 -27.01 28.27 29.14
CA ILE A 5 -25.63 28.63 29.47
C ILE A 5 -24.97 29.01 28.14
N GLU A 6 -24.78 30.30 27.90
CA GLU A 6 -23.89 30.79 26.86
C GLU A 6 -22.45 30.51 27.31
N ILE A 7 -21.81 29.53 26.68
CA ILE A 7 -20.38 29.30 26.83
C ILE A 7 -19.70 30.37 25.97
N PRO A 8 -18.92 31.31 26.55
CA PRO A 8 -18.18 32.28 25.76
C PRO A 8 -17.04 31.54 25.07
N VAL A 9 -17.21 31.20 23.80
CA VAL A 9 -16.13 30.70 22.95
C VAL A 9 -15.33 31.91 22.48
N ASP A 10 -14.64 32.55 23.41
CA ASP A 10 -13.68 33.59 23.07
C ASP A 10 -12.48 33.53 24.01
N SER A 11 -11.70 32.46 23.86
CA SER A 11 -10.48 32.29 24.63
C SER A 11 -9.34 33.02 23.94
N ASP A 12 -8.75 34.00 24.62
CA ASP A 12 -7.54 34.70 24.20
C ASP A 12 -6.38 33.72 23.88
N ALA A 13 -6.41 32.50 24.43
CA ALA A 13 -5.47 31.44 24.08
C ALA A 13 -5.64 30.90 22.64
N LEU A 14 -6.85 30.91 22.07
CA LEU A 14 -7.10 30.56 20.67
C LEU A 14 -6.69 31.71 19.74
N ARG A 15 -6.92 32.97 20.13
CA ARG A 15 -6.48 34.15 19.36
C ARG A 15 -4.97 34.38 19.41
N ALA A 16 -4.28 33.95 20.46
CA ALA A 16 -2.82 34.05 20.56
C ALA A 16 -2.08 33.01 19.71
N ASN A 17 -2.70 31.88 19.38
CA ASN A 17 -2.09 30.82 18.56
C ASN A 17 -2.28 31.00 17.04
N LEU A 18 -3.24 31.83 16.61
CA LEU A 18 -3.53 32.09 15.19
C LEU A 18 -2.49 32.95 14.43
N PRO A 19 -1.82 33.96 15.03
CA PRO A 19 -0.87 34.81 14.31
C PRO A 19 0.53 34.20 14.17
N GLY A 20 0.82 33.09 14.87
CA GLY A 20 2.15 32.47 14.93
C GLY A 20 2.39 31.31 13.96
N THR A 21 1.37 30.86 13.23
CA THR A 21 1.44 29.70 12.32
C THR A 21 1.51 30.08 10.84
N ALA A 22 1.48 31.37 10.49
CA ALA A 22 1.74 31.83 9.13
C ALA A 22 3.26 31.86 8.86
N GLN A 23 3.92 30.70 8.96
CA GLN A 23 5.24 30.57 8.36
C GLN A 23 5.06 30.71 6.84
N GLN A 24 5.76 31.66 6.23
CA GLN A 24 5.81 31.75 4.78
C GLN A 24 6.55 30.52 4.27
N VAL A 25 5.81 29.50 3.83
CA VAL A 25 6.40 28.29 3.26
C VAL A 25 6.85 28.60 1.85
N GLU A 26 8.14 28.48 1.60
CA GLU A 26 8.72 28.59 0.27
C GLU A 26 8.89 27.20 -0.32
N ILE A 27 8.24 26.96 -1.47
CA ILE A 27 8.46 25.73 -2.24
C ILE A 27 9.86 25.82 -2.86
N PRO A 28 10.77 24.85 -2.62
CA PRO A 28 12.12 24.88 -3.16
C PRO A 28 12.15 24.98 -4.69
N GLU A 29 13.11 25.73 -5.23
CA GLU A 29 13.23 26.00 -6.68
C GLU A 29 13.21 24.72 -7.54
N ARG A 30 13.78 23.62 -7.03
CA ARG A 30 13.81 22.32 -7.72
C ARG A 30 12.44 21.76 -8.08
N TYR A 31 11.39 22.15 -7.35
CA TYR A 31 10.01 21.68 -7.56
C TYR A 31 9.14 22.65 -8.35
N LEU A 32 9.61 23.86 -8.64
CA LEU A 32 8.90 24.82 -9.47
C LEU A 32 8.59 24.31 -10.90
N PRO A 33 9.43 23.46 -11.55
CA PRO A 33 9.07 22.85 -12.81
C PRO A 33 7.72 22.12 -12.79
N LEU A 34 7.35 21.45 -11.68
CA LEU A 34 6.05 20.79 -11.56
C LEU A 34 4.88 21.77 -11.71
N LEU A 35 5.00 22.96 -11.13
CA LEU A 35 3.96 24.00 -11.20
C LEU A 35 3.87 24.63 -12.59
N ALA A 36 5.00 24.78 -13.28
CA ALA A 36 5.04 25.33 -14.64
C ALA A 36 4.35 24.40 -15.64
N LEU A 37 4.55 23.08 -15.51
CA LEU A 37 3.94 22.07 -16.39
C LEU A 37 2.41 22.08 -16.41
N VAL A 38 1.79 22.59 -15.34
CA VAL A 38 0.33 22.61 -15.18
C VAL A 38 -0.25 24.02 -15.11
N GLU A 39 0.53 25.05 -15.46
CA GLU A 39 0.10 26.46 -15.40
C GLU A 39 -1.16 26.73 -16.25
N GLY A 40 -1.29 26.04 -17.39
CA GLY A 40 -2.49 26.11 -18.23
C GLY A 40 -3.76 25.46 -17.63
N TYR A 41 -3.67 24.86 -16.44
CA TYR A 41 -4.74 24.12 -15.79
C TYR A 41 -4.95 24.61 -14.34
N PRO A 42 -5.69 25.72 -14.11
CA PRO A 42 -5.75 26.39 -12.81
C PRO A 42 -6.17 25.48 -11.64
N GLY A 43 -7.10 24.55 -11.86
CA GLY A 43 -7.52 23.60 -10.83
C GLY A 43 -6.45 22.58 -10.46
N VAL A 44 -5.67 22.11 -11.44
CA VAL A 44 -4.55 21.18 -11.21
C VAL A 44 -3.40 21.92 -10.53
N GLN A 45 -3.09 23.12 -11.01
CA GLN A 45 -2.03 23.95 -10.44
C GLN A 45 -2.32 24.34 -8.99
N SER A 46 -3.56 24.72 -8.66
CA SER A 46 -3.95 25.07 -7.29
C SER A 46 -3.79 23.88 -6.35
N SER A 47 -4.33 22.71 -6.75
CA SER A 47 -4.21 21.48 -5.98
C SER A 47 -2.74 21.05 -5.76
N LEU A 48 -1.90 21.15 -6.79
CA LEU A 48 -0.46 20.88 -6.66
C LEU A 48 0.22 21.88 -5.71
N ARG A 49 -0.06 23.18 -5.87
CA ARG A 49 0.55 24.22 -5.04
C ARG A 49 0.18 24.08 -3.57
N GLU A 50 -1.08 23.80 -3.27
CA GLU A 50 -1.56 23.54 -1.91
C GLU A 50 -0.83 22.34 -1.31
N THR A 51 -0.75 21.23 -2.04
CA THR A 51 -0.05 20.02 -1.58
C THR A 51 1.44 20.27 -1.33
N LEU A 52 2.13 20.98 -2.24
CA LEU A 52 3.55 21.31 -2.05
C LEU A 52 3.77 22.28 -0.88
N THR A 53 2.88 23.26 -0.71
CA THR A 53 2.94 24.20 0.43
C THR A 53 2.78 23.44 1.75
N GLU A 54 1.83 22.51 1.81
CA GLU A 54 1.67 21.63 2.97
C GLU A 54 2.90 20.76 3.18
N TYR A 55 3.48 20.21 2.11
CA TYR A 55 4.60 19.28 2.17
C TYR A 55 5.85 19.90 2.82
N PHE A 56 6.13 21.16 2.50
CA PHE A 56 7.26 21.92 3.03
C PHE A 56 6.91 22.71 4.30
N HIS A 57 5.70 22.57 4.84
CA HIS A 57 5.33 23.16 6.11
C HIS A 57 6.04 22.44 7.27
N ALA A 58 6.51 23.19 8.27
CA ALA A 58 7.24 22.62 9.42
C ALA A 58 6.37 21.66 10.26
N TYR A 59 5.07 21.94 10.32
CA TYR A 59 4.06 21.13 11.02
C TYR A 59 3.05 20.59 10.01
N ARG A 60 3.54 19.83 9.03
CA ARG A 60 2.71 19.28 7.96
C ARG A 60 1.73 18.22 8.48
N ASN A 61 0.52 18.25 7.96
CA ASN A 61 -0.53 17.28 8.17
C ASN A 61 -0.41 16.16 7.12
N ILE A 62 0.02 14.99 7.58
CA ILE A 62 0.25 13.82 6.75
C ILE A 62 -1.02 13.35 6.02
N ASP A 63 -2.20 13.47 6.64
CA ASP A 63 -3.45 13.04 6.00
C ASP A 63 -3.80 13.95 4.82
N LEU A 64 -3.58 15.27 4.95
CA LEU A 64 -3.75 16.21 3.84
C LEU A 64 -2.76 15.94 2.70
N LEU A 65 -1.52 15.54 3.02
CA LEU A 65 -0.54 15.16 1.99
C LEU A 65 -0.97 13.90 1.25
N ILE A 66 -1.46 12.90 1.97
CA ILE A 66 -1.95 11.65 1.37
C ILE A 66 -3.14 11.94 0.44
N ASP A 67 -4.07 12.79 0.83
CA ASP A 67 -5.20 13.20 -0.03
C ASP A 67 -4.74 14.02 -1.25
N GLY A 68 -3.76 14.91 -1.04
CA GLY A 68 -3.12 15.69 -2.08
C GLY A 68 -2.43 14.82 -3.12
N PHE A 69 -1.57 13.89 -2.69
CA PHE A 69 -0.91 12.93 -3.57
C PHE A 69 -1.89 11.99 -4.26
N GLN A 70 -2.98 11.58 -3.61
CA GLN A 70 -4.01 10.78 -4.27
C GLN A 70 -4.56 11.53 -5.48
N THR A 71 -4.87 12.82 -5.30
CA THR A 71 -5.37 13.68 -6.36
C THR A 71 -4.31 13.90 -7.45
N ILE A 72 -3.07 14.20 -7.07
CA ILE A 72 -2.00 14.50 -8.03
C ILE A 72 -1.65 13.26 -8.87
N LEU A 73 -1.38 12.13 -8.22
CA LEU A 73 -0.84 10.94 -8.86
C LEU A 73 -1.92 10.14 -9.61
N LEU A 74 -3.13 10.02 -9.05
CA LEU A 74 -4.15 9.14 -9.64
C LEU A 74 -5.14 9.87 -10.54
N ARG A 75 -5.37 11.16 -10.28
CA ARG A 75 -6.35 11.95 -11.05
C ARG A 75 -5.69 12.93 -12.00
N ASN A 76 -4.66 13.65 -11.55
CA ASN A 76 -4.07 14.74 -12.33
C ASN A 76 -2.84 14.31 -13.16
N TRP A 77 -2.31 13.10 -12.99
CA TRP A 77 -1.11 12.64 -13.69
C TRP A 77 -1.15 12.86 -15.21
N SER A 78 -2.31 12.62 -15.84
CA SER A 78 -2.50 12.80 -17.28
C SER A 78 -2.19 14.20 -17.81
N TYR A 79 -2.20 15.24 -16.96
CA TYR A 79 -1.79 16.60 -17.34
C TYR A 79 -0.27 16.75 -17.43
N PHE A 80 0.47 16.09 -16.54
CA PHE A 80 1.94 16.06 -16.56
C PHE A 80 2.47 15.19 -17.69
N GLU A 81 1.85 14.03 -17.90
CA GLU A 81 2.28 13.04 -18.91
C GLU A 81 2.24 13.58 -20.35
N ARG A 82 1.41 14.60 -20.62
CA ARG A 82 1.33 15.28 -21.93
C ARG A 82 2.57 16.14 -22.24
N SER A 83 3.33 16.55 -21.22
CA SER A 83 4.53 17.37 -21.42
C SER A 83 5.67 16.56 -22.02
N GLU A 84 6.61 17.23 -22.68
CA GLU A 84 7.91 16.65 -23.05
C GLU A 84 8.78 16.36 -21.82
N ASP A 85 8.58 17.08 -20.71
CA ASP A 85 9.32 16.89 -19.45
C ASP A 85 8.67 15.86 -18.51
N ARG A 86 7.83 14.96 -19.03
CA ARG A 86 7.07 13.97 -18.22
C ARG A 86 7.96 13.11 -17.34
N GLY A 87 9.13 12.69 -17.84
CA GLY A 87 10.11 11.91 -17.06
C GLY A 87 10.64 12.68 -15.85
N GLN A 88 10.90 13.98 -16.01
CA GLN A 88 11.30 14.85 -14.91
C GLN A 88 10.17 15.02 -13.90
N ALA A 89 8.93 15.21 -14.37
CA ALA A 89 7.77 15.34 -13.50
C ALA A 89 7.54 14.06 -12.67
N PHE A 90 7.64 12.89 -13.30
CA PHE A 90 7.55 11.60 -12.60
C PHE A 90 8.64 11.49 -11.52
N THR A 91 9.89 11.83 -11.87
CA THR A 91 11.02 11.77 -10.95
C THR A 91 10.76 12.64 -9.72
N LEU A 92 10.47 13.93 -9.90
CA LEU A 92 10.24 14.87 -8.80
C LEU A 92 9.04 14.49 -7.91
N LEU A 93 7.96 13.98 -8.50
CA LEU A 93 6.79 13.52 -7.73
C LEU A 93 7.09 12.23 -6.97
N SER A 94 7.81 11.29 -7.59
CA SER A 94 8.22 10.06 -6.92
C SER A 94 9.14 10.35 -5.74
N GLU A 95 10.13 11.23 -5.89
CA GLU A 95 11.00 11.68 -4.80
C GLU A 95 10.21 12.18 -3.59
N LEU A 96 9.21 13.06 -3.80
CA LEU A 96 8.38 13.57 -2.70
C LEU A 96 7.59 12.47 -1.98
N VAL A 97 7.08 11.48 -2.72
CA VAL A 97 6.32 10.37 -2.14
C VAL A 97 7.24 9.40 -1.40
N LEU A 98 8.41 9.10 -1.95
CA LEU A 98 9.41 8.24 -1.32
C LEU A 98 9.97 8.87 -0.04
N ASP A 99 10.29 10.16 -0.08
CA ASP A 99 10.69 10.93 1.10
C ASP A 99 9.60 10.89 2.19
N LEU A 100 8.32 10.91 1.80
CA LEU A 100 7.20 10.81 2.74
C LEU A 100 7.07 9.39 3.34
N LEU A 101 7.31 8.34 2.55
CA LEU A 101 7.34 6.95 3.02
C LEU A 101 8.46 6.68 4.04
N ASP A 102 9.57 7.42 3.96
CA ASP A 102 10.67 7.35 4.92
C ASP A 102 10.40 8.07 6.25
N THR A 103 9.24 8.74 6.38
CA THR A 103 8.83 9.39 7.63
C THR A 103 8.08 8.43 8.57
N SER A 104 7.86 8.86 9.81
CA SER A 104 7.03 8.11 10.74
C SER A 104 5.55 8.19 10.36
N LEU A 105 5.06 7.13 9.69
CA LEU A 105 3.66 6.97 9.31
C LEU A 105 2.96 5.95 10.21
N THR A 106 1.66 6.18 10.46
CA THR A 106 0.80 5.10 10.98
C THR A 106 0.61 4.00 9.91
N PRO A 107 0.26 2.75 10.29
CA PRO A 107 0.02 1.69 9.32
C PRO A 107 -1.02 2.05 8.26
N GLN A 108 -2.09 2.74 8.65
CA GLN A 108 -3.12 3.19 7.72
C GLN A 108 -2.60 4.24 6.72
N GLN A 109 -1.85 5.24 7.20
CA GLN A 109 -1.23 6.25 6.34
C GLN A 109 -0.24 5.62 5.36
N ALA A 110 0.61 4.73 5.85
CA ALA A 110 1.57 3.95 5.08
C ALA A 110 0.86 3.13 3.98
N SER A 111 -0.23 2.43 4.33
CA SER A 111 -1.03 1.63 3.41
C SER A 111 -1.72 2.46 2.32
N LEU A 112 -2.26 3.64 2.68
CA LEU A 112 -2.90 4.55 1.73
C LEU A 112 -1.90 5.16 0.77
N LEU A 113 -0.74 5.61 1.26
CA LEU A 113 0.31 6.18 0.42
C LEU A 113 0.91 5.12 -0.52
N LEU A 114 1.16 3.92 -0.01
CA LEU A 114 1.64 2.80 -0.81
C LEU A 114 0.64 2.41 -1.92
N ARG A 115 -0.67 2.40 -1.61
CA ARG A 115 -1.72 2.18 -2.62
C ARG A 115 -1.59 3.16 -3.78
N GLN A 116 -1.43 4.45 -3.48
CA GLN A 116 -1.33 5.50 -4.50
C GLN A 116 -0.09 5.32 -5.35
N LEU A 117 1.07 5.12 -4.72
CA LEU A 117 2.34 4.92 -5.40
C LEU A 117 2.28 3.71 -6.34
N LEU A 118 1.88 2.53 -5.85
CA LEU A 118 1.84 1.31 -6.66
C LEU A 118 0.83 1.41 -7.82
N THR A 119 -0.33 2.02 -7.58
CA THR A 119 -1.33 2.24 -8.64
C THR A 119 -0.77 3.13 -9.73
N TRP A 120 -0.16 4.25 -9.35
CA TRP A 120 0.43 5.21 -10.28
C TRP A 120 1.62 4.61 -11.06
N CYS A 121 2.54 3.93 -10.38
CA CYS A 121 3.65 3.22 -11.01
C CYS A 121 3.16 2.16 -12.01
N THR A 122 2.06 1.45 -11.71
CA THR A 122 1.47 0.46 -12.62
C THR A 122 0.95 1.15 -13.88
N THR A 123 0.22 2.25 -13.74
CA THR A 123 -0.25 3.05 -14.88
C THR A 123 0.93 3.54 -15.72
N ALA A 124 1.96 4.13 -15.10
CA ALA A 124 3.13 4.66 -15.78
C ALA A 124 3.93 3.58 -16.52
N ALA A 125 4.20 2.44 -15.87
CA ALA A 125 4.94 1.32 -16.46
C ALA A 125 4.18 0.68 -17.62
N SER A 126 2.85 0.58 -17.53
CA SER A 126 2.02 0.02 -18.60
C SER A 126 1.76 1.01 -19.76
N GLY A 127 2.03 2.30 -19.55
CA GLY A 127 1.74 3.37 -20.49
C GLY A 127 2.73 3.47 -21.65
N HIS A 128 2.40 4.32 -22.63
CA HIS A 128 3.22 4.54 -23.84
C HIS A 128 4.63 5.04 -23.51
N TYR A 129 4.76 5.83 -22.45
CA TYR A 129 6.01 6.48 -22.04
C TYR A 129 6.75 5.71 -20.94
N GLY A 130 6.41 4.44 -20.67
CA GLY A 130 7.00 3.67 -19.57
C GLY A 130 8.54 3.64 -19.55
N HIS A 131 9.16 3.69 -20.74
CA HIS A 131 10.61 3.73 -20.90
C HIS A 131 11.27 4.99 -20.31
N GLU A 132 10.55 6.10 -20.21
CA GLU A 132 11.04 7.35 -19.60
C GLU A 132 11.06 7.30 -18.07
N TYR A 133 10.37 6.32 -17.47
CA TYR A 133 10.20 6.21 -16.02
C TYR A 133 11.05 5.09 -15.40
N VAL A 134 11.88 4.39 -16.17
CA VAL A 134 12.64 3.23 -15.70
C VAL A 134 13.49 3.55 -14.46
N ARG A 135 14.25 4.65 -14.51
CA ARG A 135 15.12 5.07 -13.40
C ARG A 135 14.33 5.37 -12.12
N PRO A 136 13.35 6.28 -12.11
CA PRO A 136 12.59 6.54 -10.89
C PRO A 136 11.79 5.32 -10.43
N LEU A 137 11.38 4.42 -11.31
CA LEU A 137 10.76 3.14 -10.90
C LEU A 137 11.75 2.19 -10.20
N LEU A 138 13.04 2.19 -10.59
CA LEU A 138 14.08 1.47 -9.84
C LEU A 138 14.32 2.09 -8.46
N GLU A 139 14.27 3.43 -8.36
CA GLU A 139 14.38 4.14 -7.07
C GLU A 139 13.18 3.83 -6.16
N VAL A 140 11.97 3.72 -6.74
CA VAL A 140 10.79 3.21 -6.03
C VAL A 140 11.04 1.79 -5.54
N ALA A 141 11.57 0.90 -6.39
CA ALA A 141 11.82 -0.48 -5.98
C ALA A 141 12.83 -0.57 -4.82
N ASP A 142 13.91 0.21 -4.89
CA ASP A 142 14.91 0.30 -3.83
C ASP A 142 14.32 0.81 -2.51
N CYS A 143 13.53 1.89 -2.53
CA CYS A 143 12.84 2.39 -1.35
C CYS A 143 11.91 1.32 -0.75
N LEU A 144 11.09 0.66 -1.58
CA LEU A 144 10.16 -0.36 -1.12
C LEU A 144 10.84 -1.57 -0.50
N SER A 145 12.06 -1.91 -0.92
CA SER A 145 12.85 -3.01 -0.33
C SER A 145 13.14 -2.78 1.16
N ARG A 146 13.30 -1.50 1.56
CA ARG A 146 13.49 -1.09 2.95
C ARG A 146 12.15 -0.87 3.66
N PHE A 147 11.13 -0.40 2.94
CA PHE A 147 9.82 -0.12 3.52
C PHE A 147 9.09 -1.39 3.96
N ILE A 148 9.04 -2.43 3.10
CA ILE A 148 8.29 -3.67 3.34
C ILE A 148 8.58 -4.31 4.71
N PRO A 149 9.85 -4.57 5.10
CA PRO A 149 10.13 -5.16 6.41
C PRO A 149 9.79 -4.24 7.60
N ASN A 150 9.76 -2.92 7.39
CA ASN A 150 9.45 -1.94 8.44
C ASN A 150 7.95 -1.67 8.60
N GLN A 151 7.16 -1.89 7.54
CA GLN A 151 5.72 -1.67 7.50
C GLN A 151 5.00 -2.92 6.93
N PRO A 152 5.17 -4.11 7.55
CA PRO A 152 4.77 -5.38 6.95
C PRO A 152 3.25 -5.48 6.72
N LEU A 153 2.44 -4.97 7.65
CA LEU A 153 0.97 -4.97 7.52
C LEU A 153 0.51 -4.12 6.34
N ALA A 154 0.97 -2.86 6.28
CA ALA A 154 0.65 -1.96 5.19
C ALA A 154 1.09 -2.50 3.82
N ALA A 155 2.22 -3.22 3.76
CA ALA A 155 2.69 -3.87 2.55
C ALA A 155 1.82 -5.06 2.14
N LEU A 156 1.47 -5.94 3.10
CA LEU A 156 0.63 -7.11 2.84
C LEU A 156 -0.78 -6.74 2.38
N GLU A 157 -1.37 -5.67 2.91
CA GLU A 157 -2.66 -5.11 2.44
C GLU A 157 -2.64 -4.65 0.97
N ARG A 158 -1.45 -4.51 0.37
CA ARG A 158 -1.23 -3.96 -0.97
C ARG A 158 -0.48 -4.92 -1.88
N ASP A 159 -0.37 -6.19 -1.51
CA ASP A 159 0.33 -7.23 -2.26
C ASP A 159 -0.20 -7.43 -3.69
N SER A 160 -1.51 -7.35 -3.87
CA SER A 160 -2.17 -7.43 -5.18
C SER A 160 -1.76 -6.28 -6.12
N LEU A 161 -1.48 -5.09 -5.59
CA LEU A 161 -1.01 -3.94 -6.36
C LEU A 161 0.45 -4.12 -6.77
N LEU A 162 1.31 -4.62 -5.87
CA LEU A 162 2.70 -4.93 -6.20
C LEU A 162 2.77 -6.05 -7.26
N ARG A 163 1.94 -7.08 -7.13
CA ARG A 163 1.77 -8.12 -8.16
C ARG A 163 1.34 -7.52 -9.49
N GLY A 164 0.38 -6.58 -9.47
CA GLY A 164 -0.10 -5.87 -10.65
C GLY A 164 1.00 -5.07 -11.35
N LEU A 165 1.84 -4.38 -10.57
CA LEU A 165 3.00 -3.65 -11.07
C LEU A 165 4.04 -4.57 -11.72
N LEU A 166 4.42 -5.66 -11.05
CA LEU A 166 5.32 -6.67 -11.63
C LEU A 166 4.74 -7.26 -12.93
N GLN A 167 3.43 -7.50 -12.97
CA GLN A 167 2.76 -7.98 -14.18
C GLN A 167 2.80 -6.92 -15.31
N ALA A 168 2.62 -5.64 -14.99
CA ALA A 168 2.72 -4.56 -15.95
C ALA A 168 4.13 -4.44 -16.54
N VAL A 169 5.16 -4.45 -15.68
CA VAL A 169 6.57 -4.43 -16.09
C VAL A 169 6.91 -5.64 -16.96
N SER A 170 6.51 -6.85 -16.53
CA SER A 170 6.78 -8.09 -17.26
C SER A 170 6.15 -8.16 -18.66
N LYS A 171 5.05 -7.43 -18.88
CA LYS A 171 4.36 -7.40 -20.18
C LYS A 171 4.95 -6.40 -21.17
N GLN A 172 5.92 -5.57 -20.76
CA GLN A 172 6.49 -4.51 -21.58
C GLN A 172 7.93 -4.87 -21.98
N PRO A 173 8.15 -5.42 -23.19
CA PRO A 173 9.47 -5.90 -23.62
C PRO A 173 10.49 -4.78 -23.82
N SER A 174 10.03 -3.53 -23.93
CA SER A 174 10.86 -2.34 -24.13
C SER A 174 11.46 -1.78 -22.84
N LEU A 175 10.98 -2.22 -21.67
CA LEU A 175 11.52 -1.80 -20.39
C LEU A 175 12.82 -2.56 -20.08
N ASP A 176 13.70 -1.91 -19.32
CA ASP A 176 14.97 -2.50 -18.88
C ASP A 176 14.72 -3.80 -18.10
N PRO A 177 15.37 -4.92 -18.45
CA PRO A 177 15.26 -6.17 -17.70
C PRO A 177 15.57 -6.04 -16.20
N ALA A 178 16.46 -5.11 -15.81
CA ALA A 178 16.76 -4.84 -14.41
C ALA A 178 15.52 -4.38 -13.62
N LEU A 179 14.58 -3.70 -14.28
CA LEU A 179 13.33 -3.28 -13.65
C LEU A 179 12.43 -4.47 -13.31
N LYS A 180 12.34 -5.44 -14.22
CA LYS A 180 11.59 -6.68 -14.01
C LYS A 180 12.17 -7.45 -12.82
N GLU A 181 13.49 -7.59 -12.76
CA GLU A 181 14.17 -8.29 -11.67
C GLU A 181 13.98 -7.57 -10.32
N ALA A 182 14.08 -6.23 -10.29
CA ALA A 182 13.89 -5.46 -9.07
C ALA A 182 12.48 -5.65 -8.47
N PHE A 183 11.43 -5.55 -9.29
CA PHE A 183 10.06 -5.78 -8.81
C PHE A 183 9.75 -7.26 -8.55
N ALA A 184 10.42 -8.19 -9.23
CA ALA A 184 10.31 -9.62 -8.93
C ALA A 184 10.87 -9.94 -7.55
N GLU A 185 12.03 -9.39 -7.20
CA GLU A 185 12.64 -9.57 -5.88
C GLU A 185 11.76 -8.96 -4.77
N LEU A 186 11.23 -7.76 -4.98
CA LEU A 186 10.29 -7.16 -4.03
C LEU A 186 9.05 -8.01 -3.81
N TYR A 187 8.43 -8.48 -4.90
CA TYR A 187 7.23 -9.29 -4.81
C TYR A 187 7.52 -10.65 -4.17
N ARG A 188 8.67 -11.26 -4.46
CA ARG A 188 9.15 -12.48 -3.77
C ARG A 188 9.28 -12.23 -2.27
N SER A 189 9.95 -11.15 -1.87
CA SER A 189 10.08 -10.79 -0.45
C SER A 189 8.72 -10.62 0.23
N LEU A 190 7.74 -10.02 -0.46
CA LEU A 190 6.39 -9.84 0.07
C LEU A 190 5.61 -11.15 0.17
N LEU A 191 5.74 -12.05 -0.81
CA LEU A 191 5.16 -13.40 -0.75
C LEU A 191 5.70 -14.18 0.46
N LEU A 192 7.02 -14.19 0.65
CA LEU A 192 7.66 -14.87 1.77
C LEU A 192 7.22 -14.28 3.11
N LEU A 193 7.11 -12.95 3.21
CA LEU A 193 6.55 -12.28 4.38
C LEU A 193 5.12 -12.74 4.67
N GLY A 194 4.28 -12.80 3.64
CA GLY A 194 2.89 -13.24 3.76
C GLY A 194 2.75 -14.71 4.18
N TYR A 195 3.52 -15.60 3.56
CA TYR A 195 3.52 -17.02 3.92
C TYR A 195 4.01 -17.24 5.34
N ASN A 196 5.10 -16.59 5.75
CA ASN A 196 5.59 -16.68 7.13
C ASN A 196 4.52 -16.18 8.12
N ARG A 197 3.84 -15.08 7.82
CA ARG A 197 2.76 -14.56 8.66
C ARG A 197 1.58 -15.54 8.75
N LEU A 198 1.15 -16.12 7.64
CA LEU A 198 0.06 -17.12 7.63
C LEU A 198 0.42 -18.36 8.43
N ALA A 199 1.64 -18.88 8.28
CA ALA A 199 2.09 -20.05 9.03
C ALA A 199 2.19 -19.78 10.54
N GLU A 200 2.58 -18.57 10.94
CA GLU A 200 2.69 -18.18 12.35
C GLU A 200 1.31 -17.88 12.98
N ARG A 201 0.47 -17.12 12.27
CA ARG A 201 -0.74 -16.50 12.85
C ARG A 201 -2.03 -17.18 12.46
N LEU A 202 -2.06 -17.87 11.34
CA LEU A 202 -3.26 -18.55 10.84
C LEU A 202 -3.07 -20.07 10.60
N PRO A 203 -2.47 -20.85 11.52
CA PRO A 203 -2.41 -22.30 11.41
C PRO A 203 -3.77 -22.95 11.75
N LEU A 204 -4.83 -22.52 11.06
CA LEU A 204 -6.22 -22.88 11.34
C LEU A 204 -6.44 -24.41 11.34
N PRO A 205 -5.89 -25.21 10.41
CA PRO A 205 -6.03 -26.67 10.47
C PRO A 205 -5.41 -27.32 11.71
N VAL A 206 -4.37 -26.70 12.29
CA VAL A 206 -3.76 -27.18 13.53
C VAL A 206 -4.64 -26.81 14.72
N TRP A 207 -5.10 -25.55 14.77
CA TRP A 207 -6.02 -25.10 15.81
C TRP A 207 -7.32 -25.91 15.80
N ALA A 208 -7.96 -26.11 14.64
CA ALA A 208 -9.23 -26.84 14.54
C ALA A 208 -9.15 -28.28 15.08
N ARG A 209 -7.99 -28.94 15.00
CA ARG A 209 -7.75 -30.28 15.57
C ARG A 209 -7.37 -30.26 17.05
N SER A 210 -7.01 -29.10 17.59
CA SER A 210 -6.65 -28.95 19.00
C SER A 210 -7.86 -29.08 19.92
N GLU A 211 -7.60 -29.34 21.20
CA GLU A 211 -8.66 -29.38 22.22
C GLU A 211 -9.26 -27.99 22.50
N GLU A 212 -8.50 -26.92 22.26
CA GLU A 212 -8.89 -25.52 22.51
C GLU A 212 -9.97 -25.01 21.55
N ALA A 213 -10.19 -25.67 20.41
CA ALA A 213 -11.10 -25.19 19.38
C ALA A 213 -12.59 -25.41 19.71
N GLU A 214 -12.89 -26.36 20.60
CA GLU A 214 -14.26 -26.71 21.01
C GLU A 214 -15.25 -26.92 19.84
N LEU A 215 -14.77 -27.29 18.65
CA LEU A 215 -15.59 -27.50 17.46
C LEU A 215 -16.36 -28.82 17.53
N THR A 216 -17.56 -28.82 16.95
CA THR A 216 -18.43 -29.97 16.75
C THR A 216 -17.85 -30.94 15.72
N ASP A 217 -17.42 -30.44 14.55
CA ASP A 217 -16.75 -31.23 13.51
C ASP A 217 -15.35 -30.68 13.19
N ARG A 218 -14.39 -31.07 14.03
CA ARG A 218 -12.98 -30.65 13.95
C ARG A 218 -12.34 -30.99 12.61
N GLU A 219 -12.59 -32.19 12.09
CA GLU A 219 -11.95 -32.66 10.86
C GLU A 219 -12.54 -31.99 9.62
N ALA A 220 -13.86 -31.77 9.57
CA ALA A 220 -14.46 -31.02 8.45
C ALA A 220 -13.92 -29.59 8.37
N VAL A 221 -13.82 -28.90 9.52
CA VAL A 221 -13.21 -27.56 9.56
C VAL A 221 -11.74 -27.63 9.14
N ALA A 222 -10.93 -28.53 9.71
CA ALA A 222 -9.52 -28.63 9.35
C ALA A 222 -9.30 -28.94 7.85
N GLN A 223 -10.15 -29.76 7.24
CA GLN A 223 -10.08 -30.10 5.81
C GLN A 223 -10.47 -28.91 4.92
N ASN A 224 -11.50 -28.15 5.28
CA ASN A 224 -11.93 -26.96 4.53
C ASN A 224 -10.81 -25.90 4.42
N PHE A 225 -9.95 -25.85 5.44
CA PHE A 225 -8.83 -24.92 5.51
C PHE A 225 -7.46 -25.57 5.28
N ALA A 226 -7.38 -26.79 4.74
CA ALA A 226 -6.13 -27.54 4.60
C ALA A 226 -5.01 -26.77 3.87
N PHE A 227 -5.36 -25.82 3.00
CA PHE A 227 -4.39 -24.94 2.31
C PHE A 227 -3.65 -23.96 3.23
N LEU A 228 -4.12 -23.77 4.48
CA LEU A 228 -3.44 -23.01 5.53
C LEU A 228 -2.61 -23.91 6.47
N ASP A 229 -2.47 -25.20 6.15
CA ASP A 229 -1.61 -26.07 6.93
C ASP A 229 -0.16 -25.56 6.87
N PRO A 230 0.56 -25.47 8.01
CA PRO A 230 1.92 -24.96 8.02
C PRO A 230 2.87 -25.70 7.08
N GLN A 231 2.64 -26.97 6.75
CA GLN A 231 3.45 -27.70 5.78
C GLN A 231 3.20 -27.22 4.34
N GLU A 232 1.93 -26.99 3.98
CA GLU A 232 1.55 -26.45 2.67
C GLU A 232 2.08 -25.04 2.48
N ILE A 233 1.96 -24.18 3.50
CA ILE A 233 2.48 -22.80 3.45
C ILE A 233 4.01 -22.80 3.34
N LYS A 234 4.72 -23.69 4.04
CA LYS A 234 6.17 -23.85 3.89
C LYS A 234 6.57 -24.32 2.50
N ALA A 235 5.78 -25.19 1.87
CA ALA A 235 6.01 -25.62 0.50
C ALA A 235 5.86 -24.44 -0.49
N LEU A 236 4.84 -23.59 -0.30
CA LEU A 236 4.68 -22.36 -1.08
C LEU A 236 5.86 -21.39 -0.91
N ALA A 237 6.36 -21.22 0.32
CA ALA A 237 7.54 -20.40 0.58
C ALA A 237 8.79 -20.93 -0.15
N ALA A 238 9.08 -22.23 -0.02
CA ALA A 238 10.20 -22.85 -0.72
C ALA A 238 10.10 -22.74 -2.24
N GLN A 239 8.88 -22.89 -2.79
CA GLN A 239 8.64 -22.68 -4.23
C GLN A 239 8.91 -21.23 -4.63
N ALA A 240 8.42 -20.25 -3.88
CA ALA A 240 8.62 -18.82 -4.17
C ALA A 240 10.09 -18.38 -4.08
N GLU A 241 10.88 -18.94 -3.15
CA GLU A 241 12.33 -18.65 -3.02
C GLU A 241 13.10 -18.96 -4.32
N SER A 242 12.75 -20.05 -4.99
CA SER A 242 13.41 -20.51 -6.22
C SER A 242 12.75 -20.08 -7.53
N ALA A 243 11.55 -19.48 -7.45
CA ALA A 243 10.75 -19.14 -8.62
C ALA A 243 11.39 -18.02 -9.45
N SER A 244 11.39 -18.19 -10.76
CA SER A 244 11.67 -17.12 -11.72
C SER A 244 10.61 -16.02 -11.65
N PRO A 245 10.90 -14.80 -12.16
CA PRO A 245 9.92 -13.71 -12.20
C PRO A 245 8.56 -14.08 -12.80
N ASP A 246 8.52 -14.93 -13.84
CA ASP A 246 7.28 -15.33 -14.49
C ASP A 246 6.51 -16.39 -13.67
N GLU A 247 7.23 -17.27 -12.97
CA GLU A 247 6.63 -18.26 -12.06
C GLU A 247 6.02 -17.61 -10.82
N LEU A 248 6.63 -16.52 -10.31
CA LEU A 248 6.06 -15.73 -9.20
C LEU A 248 4.65 -15.21 -9.50
N LEU A 249 4.37 -14.87 -10.77
CA LEU A 249 3.06 -14.39 -11.20
C LEU A 249 2.04 -15.51 -11.43
N SER A 250 2.45 -16.77 -11.37
CA SER A 250 1.58 -17.92 -11.60
C SER A 250 0.50 -18.06 -10.52
N SER A 251 -0.58 -18.76 -10.83
CA SER A 251 -1.63 -19.09 -9.85
C SER A 251 -1.20 -20.15 -8.81
N GLN A 252 -0.03 -20.77 -8.99
CA GLN A 252 0.52 -21.73 -8.03
C GLN A 252 1.11 -21.04 -6.80
N LEU A 253 1.47 -19.76 -6.91
CA LEU A 253 1.97 -18.92 -5.82
C LEU A 253 0.94 -17.83 -5.51
N PRO A 254 -0.16 -18.16 -4.81
CA PRO A 254 -1.16 -17.18 -4.43
C PRO A 254 -0.56 -16.17 -3.44
N HIS A 255 -0.87 -14.88 -3.63
CA HIS A 255 -0.46 -13.84 -2.70
C HIS A 255 -1.29 -13.87 -1.41
N PHE A 256 -0.83 -13.15 -0.39
CA PHE A 256 -1.39 -13.14 0.95
C PHE A 256 -2.88 -12.79 0.95
N SER A 257 -3.28 -11.70 0.29
CA SER A 257 -4.68 -11.29 0.21
C SER A 257 -5.57 -12.35 -0.46
N ALA A 258 -5.08 -13.03 -1.50
CA ALA A 258 -5.84 -14.11 -2.15
C ALA A 258 -6.03 -15.34 -1.24
N LEU A 259 -5.05 -15.65 -0.39
CA LEU A 259 -5.17 -16.71 0.61
C LEU A 259 -6.15 -16.32 1.73
N LEU A 260 -6.12 -15.06 2.17
CA LEU A 260 -7.09 -14.54 3.14
C LEU A 260 -8.51 -14.52 2.58
N ASP A 261 -8.72 -14.01 1.36
CA ASP A 261 -10.02 -14.01 0.69
C ASP A 261 -10.59 -15.43 0.57
N ARG A 262 -9.74 -16.39 0.15
CA ARG A 262 -10.11 -17.80 0.12
C ARG A 262 -10.51 -18.30 1.51
N ALA A 263 -9.79 -17.92 2.55
CA ALA A 263 -10.11 -18.34 3.91
C ALA A 263 -11.46 -17.77 4.38
N ILE A 264 -11.70 -16.48 4.14
CA ILE A 264 -12.98 -15.82 4.43
C ILE A 264 -14.13 -16.53 3.70
N ASP A 265 -13.96 -16.84 2.41
CA ASP A 265 -14.96 -17.58 1.63
C ASP A 265 -15.26 -18.97 2.21
N GLN A 266 -14.25 -19.67 2.76
CA GLN A 266 -14.43 -20.98 3.39
C GLN A 266 -15.20 -20.90 4.72
N VAL A 267 -15.10 -19.79 5.46
CA VAL A 267 -15.89 -19.59 6.69
C VAL A 267 -17.39 -19.70 6.38
N PHE A 268 -17.84 -19.10 5.29
CA PHE A 268 -19.25 -19.13 4.89
C PHE A 268 -19.75 -20.51 4.43
N ARG A 269 -18.83 -21.47 4.19
CA ARG A 269 -19.15 -22.85 3.78
C ARG A 269 -19.30 -23.81 4.95
N ILE A 270 -18.95 -23.41 6.17
CA ILE A 270 -19.13 -24.24 7.38
C ILE A 270 -20.62 -24.29 7.70
N GLU A 271 -21.25 -25.47 7.60
CA GLU A 271 -22.70 -25.63 7.81
C GLU A 271 -23.13 -25.42 9.26
N ASN A 272 -22.34 -25.91 10.22
CA ASN A 272 -22.61 -25.74 11.65
C ASN A 272 -22.34 -24.28 12.06
N LEU A 273 -23.35 -23.63 12.64
CA LEU A 273 -23.27 -22.22 13.05
C LEU A 273 -22.32 -21.98 14.23
N GLU A 274 -22.22 -22.92 15.18
CA GLU A 274 -21.33 -22.83 16.33
C GLU A 274 -19.87 -22.95 15.89
N ASP A 275 -19.58 -23.89 15.00
CA ASP A 275 -18.25 -24.07 14.42
C ASP A 275 -17.85 -22.85 13.58
N ARG A 276 -18.79 -22.33 12.77
CA ARG A 276 -18.58 -21.11 12.00
C ARG A 276 -18.27 -19.92 12.90
N PHE A 277 -19.03 -19.75 13.99
CA PHE A 277 -18.82 -18.67 14.94
C PHE A 277 -17.45 -18.78 15.64
N SER A 278 -17.07 -19.99 16.03
CA SER A 278 -15.77 -20.27 16.65
C SER A 278 -14.61 -19.95 15.70
N VAL A 279 -14.73 -20.31 14.41
CA VAL A 279 -13.76 -19.92 13.39
C VAL A 279 -13.72 -18.40 13.24
N CYS A 280 -14.85 -17.69 13.17
CA CYS A 280 -14.85 -16.22 13.13
C CYS A 280 -14.11 -15.60 14.33
N LEU A 281 -14.33 -16.12 15.54
CA LEU A 281 -13.61 -15.67 16.73
C LEU A 281 -12.11 -15.94 16.63
N TYR A 282 -11.71 -17.06 16.05
CA TYR A 282 -10.30 -17.37 15.80
C TYR A 282 -9.65 -16.32 14.88
N PHE A 283 -10.30 -15.92 13.79
CA PHE A 283 -9.82 -14.84 12.90
C PHE A 283 -9.67 -13.49 13.61
N LEU A 284 -10.48 -13.23 14.64
CA LEU A 284 -10.46 -11.98 15.43
C LEU A 284 -9.45 -12.00 16.59
N LYS A 285 -8.85 -13.17 16.91
CA LYS A 285 -8.03 -13.38 18.12
C LYS A 285 -6.62 -12.76 18.02
N ASP A 286 -6.19 -12.36 16.84
CA ASP A 286 -4.88 -11.78 16.58
C ASP A 286 -5.03 -10.61 15.59
N ASP A 287 -4.06 -9.69 15.55
CA ASP A 287 -3.83 -8.75 14.43
C ASP A 287 -3.44 -9.52 13.13
N THR A 288 -4.05 -10.68 12.91
CA THR A 288 -3.91 -11.55 11.73
C THR A 288 -4.43 -10.86 10.48
N LEU A 289 -5.37 -9.93 10.66
CA LEU A 289 -5.97 -9.04 9.68
C LEU A 289 -5.49 -7.60 9.91
#